data_AF-A0A3N7EXR7-F1
#
_entry.id   AF-A0A3N7EXR7-F1
#
_cell.length_a   1.000
_cell.length_b   1.000
_cell.length_c   1.000
_cell.angle_alpha   90.00
_cell.angle_beta   90.00
_cell.angle_gamma   90.00
#
_symmetry.space_group_name_H-M   'P 1'
#
loop_
_entity.id
_entity.type
_entity.pdbx_description
1 polymer ?
#
loop_
_entity_poly.entity_id
_entity_poly.type
_entity_poly.pdbx_seq_one_letter_code
_entity_poly.pdbx_strand_id
1 'polypeptide(L)'
;MLFFSSVSAQDFLITSENDTLRGEIKKQFISFYRFKPEGATNFNKIKINETKEFYKAEKEINYLIKLRPEKRSPDFLQRLVRGKIDLFEYYRQTGNNKVDIVWYASKENGELLEVKSNHVFGARSERKDKLYSLIGDKPELLEKFKKDDSYSFDAVKECIKSYNAN
;
A
#
# COMPACT_ATOMS: atom_id res chain seq x y z
N MET A 1 -32.91 -0.17 27.36
CA MET A 1 -32.04 -1.04 26.53
C MET A 1 -31.61 -0.22 25.33
N LEU A 2 -30.38 0.30 25.32
CA LEU A 2 -29.86 1.09 24.21
C LEU A 2 -29.18 0.13 23.24
N PHE A 3 -29.75 -0.03 22.04
CA PHE A 3 -29.09 -0.74 20.94
C PHE A 3 -28.06 0.21 20.34
N PHE A 4 -26.78 0.05 20.68
CA PHE A 4 -25.70 0.59 19.86
C PHE A 4 -25.61 -0.28 18.61
N SER A 5 -26.23 0.15 17.51
CA SER A 5 -25.84 -0.34 16.19
C SER A 5 -24.43 0.16 15.94
N SER A 6 -23.43 -0.73 16.09
CA SER A 6 -22.11 -0.46 15.54
C SER A 6 -22.31 -0.21 14.04
N VAL A 7 -22.13 1.02 13.58
CA VAL A 7 -21.96 1.28 12.15
C VAL A 7 -20.69 0.53 11.77
N SER A 8 -20.85 -0.72 11.30
CA SER A 8 -19.75 -1.46 10.72
C SER A 8 -19.22 -0.60 9.59
N ALA A 9 -17.91 -0.35 9.58
CA ALA A 9 -17.30 0.29 8.43
C ALA A 9 -17.73 -0.50 7.17
N GLN A 10 -18.12 0.23 6.13
CA GLN A 10 -18.58 -0.34 4.86
C GLN A 10 -17.44 -0.20 3.85
N ASP A 11 -17.31 -1.19 2.95
CA ASP A 11 -16.37 -1.07 1.85
C ASP A 11 -16.74 0.12 0.96
N PHE A 12 -15.74 0.80 0.45
CA PHE A 12 -15.95 1.89 -0.50
C PHE A 12 -14.83 1.96 -1.52
N LEU A 13 -15.15 2.58 -2.66
CA LEU A 13 -14.24 2.87 -3.74
C LEU A 13 -14.24 4.36 -3.99
N ILE A 14 -13.05 4.93 -4.23
CA ILE A 14 -12.89 6.31 -4.68
C ILE A 14 -12.57 6.29 -6.17
N THR A 15 -13.40 6.94 -6.98
CA THR A 15 -13.21 7.04 -8.43
C THR A 15 -12.06 7.99 -8.78
N SER A 16 -11.63 7.97 -10.04
CA SER A 16 -10.66 8.95 -10.56
C SER A 16 -11.17 10.41 -10.44
N GLU A 17 -12.49 10.61 -10.37
CA GLU A 17 -13.16 11.89 -10.20
C GLU A 17 -13.29 12.32 -8.72
N ASN A 18 -12.80 11.49 -7.78
CA ASN A 18 -12.92 11.63 -6.32
C ASN A 18 -14.34 11.39 -5.77
N ASP A 19 -15.21 10.75 -6.53
CA ASP A 19 -16.50 10.28 -5.99
C ASP A 19 -16.28 9.06 -5.10
N THR A 20 -17.05 8.98 -4.01
CA THR A 20 -17.05 7.83 -3.12
C THR A 20 -18.25 6.93 -3.41
N LEU A 21 -17.99 5.72 -3.87
CA LEU A 21 -18.99 4.69 -4.11
C LEU A 21 -18.96 3.68 -2.96
N ARG A 22 -20.07 3.52 -2.24
CA ARG A 22 -20.22 2.53 -1.16
C ARG A 22 -20.73 1.20 -1.70
N GLY A 23 -20.31 0.09 -1.11
CA GLY A 23 -20.73 -1.22 -1.57
C GLY A 23 -19.99 -2.38 -0.90
N GLU A 24 -19.79 -3.46 -1.64
CA GLU A 24 -19.08 -4.66 -1.21
C GLU A 24 -17.88 -4.93 -2.14
N ILE A 25 -16.71 -5.20 -1.57
CA ILE A 25 -15.48 -5.51 -2.30
C ILE A 25 -15.06 -6.96 -2.07
N LYS A 26 -15.03 -7.73 -3.15
CA LYS A 26 -14.58 -9.13 -3.13
C LYS A 26 -13.30 -9.31 -3.95
N LYS A 27 -12.33 -10.04 -3.39
CA LYS A 27 -11.18 -10.57 -4.13
C LYS A 27 -11.63 -11.84 -4.85
N GLN A 28 -11.62 -11.87 -6.18
CA GLN A 28 -12.08 -13.04 -6.93
C GLN A 28 -10.92 -13.95 -7.37
N PHE A 29 -9.80 -13.38 -7.81
CA PHE A 29 -8.58 -14.12 -8.16
C PHE A 29 -7.34 -13.24 -7.96
N ILE A 30 -6.15 -13.84 -8.03
CA ILE A 30 -4.86 -13.14 -7.92
C ILE A 30 -4.86 -11.94 -8.89
N SER A 31 -4.76 -10.73 -8.33
CA SER A 31 -4.65 -9.44 -9.01
C SER A 31 -5.91 -8.71 -9.51
N PHE A 32 -7.14 -9.16 -9.22
CA PHE A 32 -8.29 -8.29 -9.45
C PHE A 32 -9.40 -8.37 -8.39
N TYR A 33 -9.86 -7.18 -8.01
CA TYR A 33 -10.97 -6.96 -7.09
C TYR A 33 -12.25 -6.69 -7.89
N ARG A 34 -13.38 -7.07 -7.31
CA ARG A 34 -14.71 -6.71 -7.80
C ARG A 34 -15.44 -5.89 -6.77
N PHE A 35 -16.23 -4.95 -7.28
CA PHE A 35 -17.07 -4.06 -6.49
C PHE A 35 -18.53 -4.27 -6.86
N LYS A 36 -19.38 -4.40 -5.85
CA LYS A 36 -20.84 -4.38 -5.99
C LYS A 36 -21.33 -3.11 -5.31
N PRO A 37 -21.78 -2.09 -6.06
CA PRO A 37 -22.35 -0.88 -5.48
C PRO A 37 -23.54 -1.19 -4.57
N GLU A 38 -23.81 -0.32 -3.60
CA GLU A 38 -25.00 -0.39 -2.77
C GLU A 38 -26.28 -0.40 -3.63
N GLY A 39 -27.22 -1.30 -3.31
CA GLY A 39 -28.44 -1.51 -4.10
C GLY A 39 -28.27 -2.32 -5.39
N ALA A 40 -27.04 -2.60 -5.84
CA ALA A 40 -26.80 -3.44 -7.01
C ALA A 40 -26.82 -4.94 -6.67
N THR A 41 -27.24 -5.75 -7.65
CA THR A 41 -27.26 -7.22 -7.52
C THR A 41 -25.95 -7.89 -7.92
N ASN A 42 -25.17 -7.25 -8.79
CA ASN A 42 -24.02 -7.86 -9.46
C ASN A 42 -22.69 -7.19 -9.12
N PHE A 43 -21.65 -8.02 -9.01
CA PHE A 43 -20.27 -7.56 -8.86
C PHE A 43 -19.68 -7.17 -10.21
N ASN A 44 -19.06 -6.00 -10.31
CA ASN A 44 -18.31 -5.55 -11.48
C ASN A 44 -16.81 -5.56 -11.19
N LYS A 45 -15.98 -5.81 -12.21
CA LYS A 45 -14.52 -5.70 -12.07
C LYS A 45 -14.16 -4.24 -11.76
N ILE A 46 -13.34 -4.01 -10.74
CA ILE A 46 -12.79 -2.68 -10.48
C ILE A 46 -11.84 -2.34 -11.62
N LYS A 47 -12.16 -1.28 -12.36
CA LYS A 47 -11.34 -0.82 -13.48
C LYS A 47 -10.28 0.13 -12.96
N ILE A 48 -9.02 -0.22 -13.20
CA ILE A 48 -7.85 0.56 -12.77
C ILE A 48 -7.89 2.01 -13.29
N ASN A 49 -8.42 2.25 -14.49
CA ASN A 49 -8.44 3.59 -15.08
C ASN A 49 -9.53 4.51 -14.49
N GLU A 50 -10.56 3.93 -13.86
CA GLU A 50 -11.71 4.65 -13.30
C GLU A 50 -11.65 4.74 -11.77
N THR A 51 -10.62 4.16 -11.16
CA THR A 51 -10.48 4.03 -9.72
C THR A 51 -9.18 4.69 -9.27
N LYS A 52 -9.22 5.36 -8.12
CA LYS A 52 -8.05 5.93 -7.46
C LYS A 52 -7.58 5.08 -6.30
N GLU A 53 -8.51 4.75 -5.41
CA GLU A 53 -8.27 3.89 -4.26
C GLU A 53 -9.55 3.16 -3.84
N PHE A 54 -9.43 2.10 -3.05
CA PHE A 54 -10.56 1.48 -2.41
C PHE A 54 -10.21 1.03 -0.99
N TYR A 55 -11.22 0.98 -0.14
CA TYR A 55 -11.10 0.60 1.25
C TYR A 55 -11.89 -0.68 1.50
N LYS A 56 -11.24 -1.64 2.14
CA LYS A 56 -11.85 -2.90 2.57
C LYS A 56 -12.02 -2.86 4.09
N ALA A 57 -13.25 -2.66 4.53
CA ALA A 57 -13.62 -2.47 5.92
C ALA A 57 -13.34 -3.70 6.80
N GLU A 58 -13.59 -4.90 6.28
CA GLU A 58 -13.33 -6.17 7.00
C GLU A 58 -11.89 -6.26 7.54
N LYS A 59 -10.94 -5.65 6.83
CA LYS A 59 -9.51 -5.66 7.21
C LYS A 59 -8.98 -4.29 7.64
N GLU A 60 -9.81 -3.27 7.52
CA GLU A 60 -9.41 -1.86 7.64
C GLU A 60 -8.23 -1.47 6.73
N ILE A 61 -8.17 -2.03 5.51
CA ILE A 61 -7.06 -1.84 4.58
C ILE A 61 -7.46 -0.90 3.43
N ASN A 62 -6.59 0.05 3.13
CA ASN A 62 -6.65 0.87 1.92
C ASN A 62 -5.77 0.29 0.82
N TYR A 63 -6.30 0.22 -0.39
CA TYR A 63 -5.56 -0.15 -1.60
C TYR A 63 -5.54 1.02 -2.57
N LEU A 64 -4.36 1.34 -3.09
CA LEU A 64 -4.15 2.45 -4.01
C LEU A 64 -3.66 1.95 -5.35
N ILE A 65 -4.10 2.64 -6.40
CA ILE A 65 -3.57 2.41 -7.72
C ILE A 65 -2.28 3.21 -7.88
N LYS A 66 -1.17 2.51 -8.12
CA LYS A 66 0.14 3.11 -8.35
C LYS A 66 0.84 2.42 -9.51
N LEU A 67 1.59 3.21 -10.28
CA LEU A 67 2.51 2.68 -11.29
C LEU A 67 3.80 2.25 -10.60
N ARG A 68 4.18 0.99 -10.77
CA ARG A 68 5.45 0.46 -10.25
C ARG A 68 6.60 0.75 -11.23
N PRO A 69 7.81 1.06 -10.76
CA PRO A 69 8.95 1.41 -11.64
C PRO A 69 9.25 0.37 -12.72
N GLU A 70 9.06 -0.92 -12.39
CA GLU A 70 9.36 -2.04 -13.28
C GLU A 70 8.22 -2.41 -14.24
N LYS A 71 7.08 -1.69 -14.20
CA LYS A 71 5.88 -2.02 -14.97
C LYS A 71 5.40 -0.85 -15.83
N ARG A 72 4.70 -1.21 -16.91
CA ARG A 72 4.04 -0.25 -17.81
C ARG A 72 2.57 -0.01 -17.46
N SER A 73 2.01 -0.79 -16.54
CA SER A 73 0.63 -0.71 -16.11
C SER A 73 0.53 -0.49 -14.59
N PRO A 74 -0.46 0.30 -14.13
CA PRO A 74 -0.70 0.46 -12.70
C PRO A 74 -1.14 -0.86 -12.05
N ASP A 75 -0.97 -0.94 -10.73
CA ASP A 75 -1.38 -2.09 -9.92
C ASP A 75 -2.00 -1.62 -8.60
N PHE A 76 -2.76 -2.50 -7.95
CA PHE A 76 -3.32 -2.22 -6.62
C PHE A 76 -2.29 -2.56 -5.54
N LEU A 77 -1.85 -1.54 -4.81
CA LEU A 77 -0.92 -1.67 -3.70
C LEU A 77 -1.63 -1.45 -2.37
N GLN A 78 -1.39 -2.34 -1.41
CA GLN A 78 -1.91 -2.17 -0.05
C GLN A 78 -1.14 -1.07 0.65
N ARG A 79 -1.81 -0.03 1.16
CA ARG A 79 -1.17 1.03 1.96
C ARG A 79 -1.00 0.54 3.40
N LEU A 80 0.24 0.46 3.86
CA LEU A 80 0.61 0.06 5.23
C LEU A 80 0.77 1.24 6.18
N VAL A 81 1.28 2.37 5.67
CA VAL A 81 1.46 3.61 6.43
C VAL A 81 1.02 4.76 5.53
N ARG A 82 0.25 5.68 6.11
CA ARG A 82 -0.15 6.94 5.47
C ARG A 82 0.63 8.09 6.10
N GLY A 83 1.13 9.02 5.29
CA GLY A 83 1.75 10.25 5.80
C GLY A 83 2.52 11.03 4.75
N LYS A 84 3.52 11.80 5.18
CA LYS A 84 4.43 12.50 4.27
C LYS A 84 5.22 11.50 3.41
N ILE A 85 5.56 10.34 3.97
CA ILE A 85 5.98 9.15 3.24
C ILE A 85 4.88 8.10 3.37
N ASP A 86 4.24 7.78 2.24
CA ASP A 86 3.35 6.62 2.18
C ASP A 86 4.18 5.35 2.00
N LEU A 87 3.80 4.28 2.72
CA LEU A 87 4.38 2.94 2.57
C LEU A 87 3.32 2.00 2.01
N PHE A 88 3.70 1.26 0.98
CA PHE A 88 2.85 0.32 0.27
C PHE A 88 3.45 -1.09 0.26
N GLU A 89 2.58 -2.09 0.19
CA GLU A 89 2.91 -3.50 0.08
C GLU A 89 2.31 -4.12 -1.18
N TYR A 90 3.13 -4.94 -1.83
CA TYR A 90 2.77 -5.72 -3.00
C TYR A 90 3.15 -7.19 -2.79
N TYR A 91 2.23 -8.07 -3.14
CA TYR A 91 2.45 -9.51 -3.16
C TYR A 91 2.76 -9.95 -4.59
N ARG A 92 4.02 -10.28 -4.87
CA ARG A 92 4.46 -10.80 -6.16
C ARG A 92 4.47 -12.32 -6.09
N GLN A 93 3.56 -12.97 -6.82
CA GLN A 93 3.65 -14.42 -6.98
C GLN A 93 4.83 -14.74 -7.90
N THR A 94 5.77 -15.55 -7.41
CA THR A 94 6.84 -16.15 -8.20
C THR A 94 6.53 -17.62 -8.44
N GLY A 95 7.12 -18.22 -9.49
CA GLY A 95 6.91 -19.63 -9.81
C GLY A 95 7.08 -20.55 -8.58
N ASN A 96 6.41 -21.70 -8.57
CA ASN A 96 6.38 -22.66 -7.46
C ASN A 96 5.63 -22.20 -6.20
N ASN A 97 4.50 -21.51 -6.34
CA ASN A 97 3.64 -21.05 -5.22
C ASN A 97 4.36 -20.16 -4.18
N LYS A 98 5.52 -19.61 -4.50
CA LYS A 98 6.20 -18.64 -3.65
C LYS A 98 5.57 -17.26 -3.82
N VAL A 99 5.47 -16.53 -2.73
CA VAL A 99 4.99 -15.15 -2.71
C VAL A 99 6.11 -14.28 -2.18
N ASP A 100 6.62 -13.41 -3.05
CA ASP A 100 7.53 -12.36 -2.64
C ASP A 100 6.70 -11.17 -2.13
N ILE A 101 7.13 -10.63 -1.00
CA ILE A 101 6.62 -9.38 -0.44
C ILE A 101 7.58 -8.29 -0.86
N VAL A 102 7.04 -7.25 -1.51
CA VAL A 102 7.78 -6.07 -1.93
C VAL A 102 7.10 -4.85 -1.32
N TRP A 103 7.89 -4.01 -0.67
CA TRP A 103 7.45 -2.74 -0.14
C TRP A 103 8.00 -1.59 -0.96
N TYR A 104 7.09 -0.68 -1.26
CA TYR A 104 7.37 0.54 -1.98
C TYR A 104 7.04 1.74 -1.12
N ALA A 105 7.80 2.82 -1.24
CA ALA A 105 7.52 4.07 -0.56
C ALA A 105 7.47 5.24 -1.54
N SER A 106 6.64 6.23 -1.24
CA SER A 106 6.52 7.47 -2.01
C SER A 106 6.43 8.63 -1.03
N LYS A 107 7.28 9.64 -1.21
CA LYS A 107 7.28 10.86 -0.40
C LYS A 107 6.53 11.96 -1.12
N GLU A 108 5.56 12.59 -0.46
CA GLU A 108 4.78 13.72 -0.98
C GLU A 108 4.14 13.45 -2.35
N ASN A 109 3.67 12.21 -2.58
CA ASN A 109 3.17 11.72 -3.88
C ASN A 109 4.21 11.73 -5.03
N GLY A 110 5.50 11.78 -4.72
CA GLY A 110 6.59 11.63 -5.68
C GLY A 110 6.76 10.19 -6.19
N GLU A 111 7.93 9.91 -6.75
CA GLU A 111 8.25 8.60 -7.32
C GLU A 111 8.04 7.45 -6.31
N LEU A 112 7.56 6.32 -6.81
CA LEU A 112 7.39 5.11 -6.04
C LEU A 112 8.70 4.31 -6.04
N LEU A 113 9.38 4.23 -4.91
CA LEU A 113 10.68 3.56 -4.76
C LEU A 113 10.53 2.22 -4.06
N GLU A 114 11.15 1.15 -4.59
CA GLU A 114 11.29 -0.11 -3.84
C GLU A 114 12.25 0.10 -2.67
N VAL A 115 11.75 -0.07 -1.44
CA VAL A 115 12.50 0.18 -0.19
C VAL A 115 12.69 -1.05 0.68
N LYS A 116 12.04 -2.18 0.37
CA LYS A 116 12.28 -3.47 1.03
C LYS A 116 11.64 -4.61 0.23
N SER A 117 12.26 -5.78 0.24
CA SER A 117 11.61 -7.00 -0.22
C SER A 117 12.23 -8.26 0.41
N ASN A 118 11.54 -9.40 0.34
CA ASN A 118 12.03 -10.70 0.83
C ASN A 118 12.72 -11.55 -0.26
N HIS A 119 12.70 -11.10 -1.52
CA HIS A 119 13.33 -11.83 -2.62
C HIS A 119 14.82 -11.49 -2.74
N VAL A 120 15.56 -12.43 -3.33
CA VAL A 120 17.04 -12.40 -3.42
C VAL A 120 17.52 -11.59 -4.64
N PHE A 121 16.64 -11.29 -5.60
CA PHE A 121 16.98 -10.46 -6.76
C PHE A 121 16.92 -8.95 -6.42
N GLY A 122 17.88 -8.17 -6.93
CA GLY A 122 18.02 -6.74 -6.63
C GLY A 122 18.88 -6.45 -5.40
N ALA A 123 19.70 -5.39 -5.48
CA ALA A 123 20.67 -5.10 -4.44
C ALA A 123 19.97 -4.58 -3.17
N ARG A 124 20.24 -5.23 -2.03
CA ARG A 124 19.79 -4.77 -0.70
C ARG A 124 20.32 -3.36 -0.41
N SER A 125 21.53 -3.03 -0.88
CA SER A 125 22.14 -1.70 -0.77
C SER A 125 21.30 -0.63 -1.47
N GLU A 126 20.93 -0.83 -2.74
CA GLU A 126 20.09 0.13 -3.48
C GLU A 126 18.77 0.45 -2.78
N ARG A 127 18.13 -0.58 -2.20
CA ARG A 127 16.87 -0.38 -1.46
C ARG A 127 17.08 0.38 -0.14
N LYS A 128 18.23 0.18 0.53
CA LYS A 128 18.65 0.99 1.69
C LYS A 128 18.89 2.44 1.26
N ASP A 129 19.62 2.67 0.18
CA ASP A 129 19.94 4.02 -0.32
C ASP A 129 18.66 4.79 -0.71
N LYS A 130 17.72 4.11 -1.36
CA LYS A 130 16.38 4.66 -1.64
C LYS A 130 15.66 5.06 -0.35
N LEU A 131 15.64 4.20 0.67
CA LEU A 131 15.07 4.56 1.97
C LEU A 131 15.76 5.76 2.61
N TYR A 132 17.09 5.81 2.58
CA TYR A 132 17.88 6.92 3.11
C TYR A 132 17.56 8.23 2.41
N SER A 133 17.39 8.20 1.07
CA SER A 133 17.01 9.39 0.30
C SER A 133 15.64 9.94 0.71
N LEU A 134 14.70 9.08 1.12
CA LEU A 134 13.36 9.50 1.54
C LEU A 134 13.39 10.20 2.91
N ILE A 135 14.25 9.74 3.84
CA ILE A 135 14.33 10.26 5.22
C ILE A 135 15.49 11.23 5.43
N GLY A 136 16.28 11.54 4.40
CA GLY A 136 17.54 12.28 4.51
C GLY A 136 17.41 13.72 4.99
N ASP A 137 16.21 14.30 4.92
CA ASP A 137 15.86 15.60 5.50
C ASP A 137 15.65 15.55 7.02
N LYS A 138 15.70 14.36 7.65
CA LYS A 138 15.69 14.18 9.12
C LYS A 138 16.98 13.45 9.56
N PRO A 139 18.10 14.18 9.73
CA PRO A 139 19.41 13.57 9.96
C PRO A 139 19.46 12.70 11.22
N GLU A 140 18.79 13.10 12.31
CA GLU A 140 18.75 12.32 13.54
C GLU A 140 18.09 10.94 13.36
N LEU A 141 16.99 10.88 12.61
CA LEU A 141 16.30 9.64 12.30
C LEU A 141 17.15 8.76 11.38
N LEU A 142 17.77 9.37 10.36
CA LEU A 142 18.65 8.67 9.42
C LEU A 142 19.84 8.02 10.16
N GLU A 143 20.53 8.77 11.01
CA GLU A 143 21.69 8.28 11.75
C GLU A 143 21.30 7.19 12.74
N LYS A 144 20.18 7.33 13.44
CA LYS A 144 19.63 6.26 14.29
C LYS A 144 19.39 4.98 13.49
N PHE A 145 18.70 5.08 12.36
CA PHE A 145 18.35 3.92 11.55
C PHE A 145 19.59 3.23 10.94
N LYS A 146 20.61 4.00 10.52
CA LYS A 146 21.89 3.45 10.07
C LYS A 146 22.63 2.71 11.20
N LYS A 147 22.63 3.27 12.41
CA LYS A 147 23.34 2.71 13.58
C LYS A 147 22.73 1.39 14.04
N ASP A 148 21.40 1.27 14.02
CA ASP A 148 20.72 0.05 14.44
C ASP A 148 20.98 -1.13 13.48
N ASP A 149 21.41 -0.87 12.23
CA ASP A 149 21.59 -1.80 11.09
C ASP A 149 20.44 -2.82 10.88
N SER A 150 19.30 -2.58 11.54
CA SER A 150 18.12 -3.41 11.45
C SER A 150 17.37 -3.04 10.17
N TYR A 151 17.64 -3.78 9.10
CA TYR A 151 16.94 -3.62 7.83
C TYR A 151 15.93 -4.75 7.62
N SER A 152 15.10 -4.97 8.64
CA SER A 152 13.92 -5.85 8.60
C SER A 152 12.70 -5.09 8.07
N PHE A 153 11.61 -5.82 7.80
CA PHE A 153 10.34 -5.17 7.44
C PHE A 153 9.84 -4.26 8.56
N ASP A 154 9.79 -4.75 9.79
CA ASP A 154 9.32 -3.95 10.92
C ASP A 154 10.17 -2.70 11.15
N ALA A 155 11.49 -2.81 11.04
CA ALA A 155 12.38 -1.66 11.19
C ALA A 155 12.11 -0.58 10.13
N VAL A 156 11.94 -0.96 8.86
CA VAL A 156 11.58 -0.01 7.79
C VAL A 156 10.21 0.65 8.06
N LYS A 157 9.22 -0.13 8.52
CA LYS A 157 7.88 0.40 8.83
C LYS A 157 7.91 1.39 9.99
N GLU A 158 8.60 1.04 11.07
CA GLU A 158 8.71 1.91 12.25
C GLU A 158 9.55 3.16 11.96
N CYS A 159 10.57 3.06 11.11
CA CYS A 159 11.31 4.23 10.62
C CYS A 159 10.39 5.21 9.88
N ILE A 160 9.58 4.72 8.94
CA ILE A 160 8.64 5.56 8.17
C ILE A 160 7.54 6.13 9.06
N LYS A 161 7.01 5.36 10.02
CA LYS A 161 6.07 5.89 11.02
C LYS A 161 6.68 7.01 11.85
N SER A 162 7.91 6.82 12.33
CA SER A 162 8.65 7.82 13.10
C SER A 162 8.90 9.08 12.28
N TYR A 163 9.17 8.93 10.98
CA TYR A 163 9.27 10.05 10.06
C TYR A 163 7.95 10.82 9.94
N ASN A 164 6.82 10.12 9.80
CA ASN A 164 5.50 10.75 9.60
C ASN A 164 4.87 11.35 10.87
N ALA A 165 5.33 10.95 12.05
CA ALA A 165 4.83 11.46 13.33
C ALA A 165 5.44 12.80 13.74
N ASN A 166 6.55 13.19 13.11
CA ASN A 166 7.30 14.43 13.35
C ASN A 166 7.28 15.32 12.11
#